data_AF-A0A4P7HJY1-F1
#
_entry.id   AF-A0A4P7HJY1-F1
#
_cell.length_a   1.000
_cell.length_b   1.000
_cell.length_c   1.000
_cell.angle_alpha   90.00
_cell.angle_beta   90.00
_cell.angle_gamma   90.00
#
_symmetry.space_group_name_H-M   'P 1'
#
loop_
_entity.id
_entity.type
_entity.pdbx_description
1 polymer ?
#
loop_
_entity_poly.entity_id
_entity_poly.type
_entity_poly.pdbx_seq_one_letter_code
_entity_poly.pdbx_strand_id
1 'polypeptide(L)'
;MAHPPDPDRATIVAVIDHAIPFAHPLFTTREGHSRVAAIWLMEAQAVDRRPDIAFGRELRGPQIDALRRPDDPHAAYRACGLMTAATSFAMAHAGSHGAAVAALAAGHDPTDDRGRAVPILAVSLPQSALADTTGSLAGLFIQSAIVFVIARARALAREMSAQAGRTVRPSLVVNLSLGVTAGADDGSARLTRLQDAIATRTGWELGPIFFVLPTGNHRQDRLRGRLDAGQEIGWHIPPADPTLNAIEIWGGPGEALPQVEVATPDGTRLVVPLTTTGSGRITDANGTALARVVLQRRGGSSGRPVVTIIVPPTLPAAARAPCAPPGLWHLRLIRAGPSGCDLAVHRDDRLSGFRGQGRQSRLVEPSYAPRTDSGRWQGADDPATVGLIRRNGTANVYARGRRQIRVGASLARPAGQISAYTGLLPDGAPGDVTAPADTSFALPGLRLPGIAPASRQRLSGTSLSAPQLCRWLSAALADGARIFDRDTLLTALGPDGGAPDFGVPDLAWRCVRAD
;
A
#
# COMPACT_ATOMS: atom_id res chain seq x y z
N MET A 1 30.30 3.92 4.09
CA MET A 1 28.99 3.25 4.23
C MET A 1 29.19 2.09 5.19
N ALA A 2 28.22 1.80 6.05
CA ALA A 2 28.29 0.62 6.90
C ALA A 2 28.08 -0.64 6.07
N HIS A 3 29.17 -1.27 5.62
CA HIS A 3 29.09 -2.58 4.98
C HIS A 3 28.80 -3.66 6.04
N PRO A 4 28.02 -4.70 5.68
CA PRO A 4 27.76 -5.81 6.57
C PRO A 4 29.08 -6.51 6.91
N PRO A 5 29.26 -6.95 8.16
CA PRO A 5 30.48 -7.64 8.59
C PRO A 5 30.66 -8.99 7.88
N ASP A 6 29.55 -9.69 7.64
CA ASP A 6 29.50 -10.91 6.84
C ASP A 6 28.59 -10.69 5.62
N PRO A 7 29.15 -10.56 4.41
CA PRO A 7 28.37 -10.32 3.21
C PRO A 7 27.55 -11.53 2.73
N ASP A 8 27.84 -12.76 3.17
CA ASP A 8 27.01 -13.94 2.86
C ASP A 8 25.72 -13.97 3.67
N ARG A 9 25.78 -13.36 4.86
CA ARG A 9 24.65 -13.25 5.79
C ARG A 9 23.93 -11.90 5.65
N ALA A 10 24.29 -11.10 4.64
CA ALA A 10 23.65 -9.82 4.42
C ALA A 10 22.26 -9.99 3.76
N THR A 11 21.26 -9.32 4.32
CA THR A 11 19.93 -9.21 3.69
C THR A 11 19.57 -7.75 3.49
N ILE A 12 19.31 -7.37 2.24
CA ILE A 12 18.93 -5.99 1.90
C ILE A 12 17.44 -5.82 2.21
N VAL A 13 17.08 -4.79 2.98
CA VAL A 13 15.69 -4.39 3.19
C VAL A 13 15.41 -3.12 2.40
N ALA A 14 14.37 -3.15 1.58
CA ALA A 14 13.92 -1.99 0.84
C ALA A 14 12.55 -1.50 1.35
N VAL A 15 12.42 -0.20 1.58
CA VAL A 15 11.16 0.42 2.01
C VAL A 15 10.71 1.45 0.98
N ILE A 16 9.54 1.24 0.38
CA ILE A 16 8.89 2.18 -0.52
C ILE A 16 7.69 2.77 0.20
N ASP A 17 7.80 4.03 0.61
CA ASP A 17 6.77 4.74 1.38
C ASP A 17 6.91 6.26 1.17
N HIS A 18 6.32 7.09 2.02
CA HIS A 18 6.46 8.54 1.99
C HIS A 18 6.97 9.09 3.32
N ALA A 19 7.79 10.15 3.23
CA ALA A 19 8.36 10.83 4.38
C ALA A 19 9.13 9.88 5.29
N ILE A 20 10.04 9.10 4.68
CA ILE A 20 10.94 8.17 5.38
C ILE A 20 12.07 8.97 6.04
N PRO A 21 12.25 8.90 7.38
CA PRO A 21 13.27 9.66 8.09
C PRO A 21 14.66 9.02 7.94
N PHE A 22 15.26 9.14 6.75
CA PHE A 22 16.52 8.47 6.38
C PHE A 22 17.73 8.80 7.28
N ALA A 23 17.71 9.93 7.98
CA ALA A 23 18.73 10.34 8.93
C ALA A 23 18.49 9.89 10.39
N HIS A 24 17.42 9.12 10.65
CA HIS A 24 17.02 8.71 12.00
C HIS A 24 18.07 7.77 12.62
N PRO A 25 18.41 7.89 13.92
CA PRO A 25 19.39 7.03 14.60
C PRO A 25 19.10 5.54 14.48
N LEU A 26 17.82 5.16 14.46
CA LEU A 26 17.40 3.77 14.20
C LEU A 26 17.95 3.18 12.90
N PHE A 27 18.44 3.99 11.96
CA PHE A 27 19.02 3.56 10.69
C PHE A 27 20.53 3.78 10.63
N THR A 28 21.19 3.78 11.79
CA THR A 28 22.63 4.01 11.91
C THR A 28 23.31 2.85 12.62
N THR A 29 24.64 2.77 12.53
CA THR A 29 25.46 1.85 13.32
C THR A 29 25.93 2.50 14.62
N ARG A 30 26.57 1.71 15.49
CA ARG A 30 27.19 2.18 16.74
C ARG A 30 28.18 3.32 16.51
N GLU A 31 28.92 3.27 15.40
CA GLU A 31 29.90 4.30 14.99
C GLU A 31 29.23 5.55 14.40
N GLY A 32 27.90 5.57 14.32
CA GLY A 32 27.13 6.68 13.77
C GLY A 32 27.05 6.70 12.25
N HIS A 33 27.49 5.66 11.54
CA HIS A 33 27.35 5.58 10.08
C HIS A 33 25.94 5.19 9.65
N SER A 34 25.46 5.76 8.55
CA SER A 34 24.18 5.39 7.97
C SER A 34 24.19 3.94 7.47
N ARG A 35 23.15 3.20 7.84
CA ARG A 35 22.75 1.90 7.26
C ARG A 35 21.89 2.07 6.00
N VAL A 36 21.40 3.27 5.73
CA VAL A 36 20.74 3.60 4.46
C VAL A 36 21.81 3.69 3.36
N ALA A 37 21.92 2.62 2.59
CA ALA A 37 22.86 2.52 1.46
C ALA A 37 22.47 3.48 0.33
N ALA A 38 21.17 3.59 0.04
CA ALA A 38 20.62 4.58 -0.89
C ALA A 38 19.17 4.93 -0.54
N ILE A 39 18.81 6.21 -0.72
CA ILE A 39 17.41 6.67 -0.71
C ILE A 39 17.13 7.56 -1.91
N TRP A 40 16.03 7.31 -2.61
CA TRP A 40 15.49 8.24 -3.61
C TRP A 40 14.39 9.12 -2.99
N LEU A 41 14.67 10.41 -2.90
CA LEU A 41 13.76 11.45 -2.45
C LEU A 41 13.09 12.08 -3.69
N MET A 42 11.89 11.61 -4.05
CA MET A 42 11.24 12.03 -5.29
C MET A 42 10.80 13.50 -5.30
N GLU A 43 10.58 14.12 -4.14
CA GLU A 43 10.21 15.54 -4.00
C GLU A 43 11.37 16.47 -3.67
N ALA A 44 12.54 15.93 -3.33
CA ALA A 44 13.69 16.77 -3.06
C ALA A 44 14.10 17.49 -4.35
N GLN A 45 14.52 18.74 -4.25
CA GLN A 45 15.05 19.46 -5.40
C GLN A 45 16.22 18.67 -6.00
N ALA A 46 16.15 18.41 -7.31
CA ALA A 46 17.23 17.77 -8.03
C ALA A 46 18.44 18.70 -8.02
N VAL A 47 19.56 18.23 -7.46
CA VAL A 47 20.82 18.98 -7.43
C VAL A 47 21.68 18.63 -8.64
N ASP A 48 21.58 17.38 -9.11
CA ASP A 48 22.26 16.86 -10.29
C ASP A 48 21.29 16.09 -11.18
N ARG A 49 21.32 16.36 -12.50
CA ARG A 49 20.57 15.55 -13.47
C ARG A 49 21.36 14.27 -13.75
N ARG A 50 20.72 13.11 -13.56
CA ARG A 50 21.33 11.81 -13.89
C ARG A 50 20.41 11.00 -14.82
N PRO A 51 20.96 10.26 -15.78
CA PRO A 51 20.14 9.48 -16.73
C PRO A 51 19.26 8.43 -16.04
N ASP A 52 19.71 7.89 -14.91
CA ASP A 52 19.02 6.83 -14.17
C ASP A 52 18.05 7.35 -13.10
N ILE A 53 18.06 8.67 -12.81
CA ILE A 53 17.13 9.33 -11.88
C ILE A 53 16.54 10.57 -12.55
N ALA A 54 15.34 10.41 -13.09
CA ALA A 54 14.68 11.43 -13.91
C ALA A 54 14.25 12.69 -13.13
N PHE A 55 14.02 12.56 -11.82
CA PHE A 55 13.57 13.65 -10.95
C PHE A 55 13.92 13.35 -9.49
N GLY A 56 13.76 14.34 -8.63
CA GLY A 56 14.12 14.20 -7.23
C GLY A 56 15.63 14.16 -7.01
N ARG A 57 16.04 13.61 -5.87
CA ARG A 57 17.44 13.43 -5.49
C ARG A 57 17.68 12.05 -4.90
N GLU A 58 18.80 11.43 -5.22
CA GLU A 58 19.29 10.28 -4.45
C GLU A 58 20.33 10.72 -3.42
N LEU A 59 20.28 10.12 -2.25
CA LEU A 59 21.36 10.20 -1.26
C LEU A 59 21.92 8.81 -0.98
N ARG A 60 23.24 8.72 -0.85
CA ARG A 60 23.99 7.54 -0.41
C ARG A 60 24.44 7.71 1.03
N GLY A 61 24.78 6.60 1.70
CA GLY A 61 25.23 6.58 3.10
C GLY A 61 26.21 7.71 3.47
N PRO A 62 27.34 7.89 2.77
CA PRO A 62 28.28 8.98 3.07
C PRO A 62 27.69 10.39 2.96
N GLN A 63 26.78 10.60 2.01
CA GLN A 63 26.09 11.88 1.86
C GLN A 63 25.10 12.12 3.00
N ILE A 64 24.42 11.07 3.47
CA ILE A 64 23.54 11.14 4.64
C ILE A 64 24.37 11.48 5.88
N ASP A 65 25.50 10.80 6.09
CA ASP A 65 26.40 11.05 7.21
C ASP A 65 26.90 12.51 7.23
N ALA A 66 27.30 13.05 6.07
CA ALA A 66 27.75 14.43 5.95
C ALA A 66 26.65 15.48 6.23
N LEU A 67 25.38 15.12 6.00
CA LEU A 67 24.23 16.00 6.24
C LEU A 67 23.71 15.94 7.68
N ARG A 68 24.06 14.88 8.43
CA ARG A 68 23.61 14.70 9.81
C ARG A 68 24.39 15.59 10.77
N ARG A 69 23.71 16.03 11.82
CA ARG A 69 24.26 16.84 12.91
C ARG A 69 23.79 16.25 14.24
N PRO A 70 24.69 15.88 15.18
CA PRO A 70 24.29 15.26 16.44
C PRO A 70 23.36 16.12 17.29
N ASP A 71 23.54 17.44 17.24
CA ASP A 71 22.78 18.47 17.95
C ASP A 71 21.47 18.86 17.25
N ASP A 72 21.28 18.45 15.99
CA ASP A 72 20.09 18.79 15.21
C ASP A 72 19.59 17.60 14.37
N PRO A 73 18.59 16.85 14.88
CA PRO A 73 18.05 15.68 14.18
C PRO A 73 17.32 16.03 12.87
N HIS A 74 17.04 17.31 12.62
CA HIS A 74 16.35 17.78 11.42
C HIS A 74 17.29 18.40 10.37
N ALA A 75 18.58 18.58 10.67
CA ALA A 75 19.54 19.24 9.78
C ALA A 75 19.57 18.61 8.38
N ALA A 76 19.62 17.28 8.31
CA ALA A 76 19.65 16.56 7.04
C ALA A 76 18.38 16.77 6.20
N TYR A 77 17.21 16.84 6.85
CA TYR A 77 15.94 17.03 6.16
C TYR A 77 15.80 18.47 5.62
N ARG A 78 16.23 19.47 6.39
CA ARG A 78 16.25 20.87 5.95
C ARG A 78 17.23 21.09 4.80
N ALA A 79 18.42 20.48 4.87
CA ALA A 79 19.41 20.54 3.79
C ALA A 79 18.93 19.93 2.46
N CYS A 80 17.91 19.07 2.51
CA CYS A 80 17.25 18.51 1.33
C CYS A 80 15.96 19.23 0.92
N GLY A 81 15.59 20.32 1.60
CA GLY A 81 14.36 21.08 1.31
C GLY A 81 13.07 20.35 1.64
N LEU A 82 13.11 19.36 2.54
CA LEU A 82 11.96 18.51 2.90
C LEU A 82 11.11 19.05 4.07
N MET A 83 11.49 20.23 4.58
CA MET A 83 10.80 20.93 5.68
C MET A 83 10.44 22.37 5.28
N THR A 84 10.36 22.64 3.98
CA THR A 84 10.10 23.97 3.43
C THR A 84 8.72 23.98 2.79
N ALA A 85 7.83 24.85 3.28
CA ALA A 85 6.43 24.88 2.84
C ALA A 85 6.25 25.10 1.33
N ALA A 86 7.22 25.75 0.66
CA ALA A 86 7.19 26.00 -0.78
C ALA A 86 7.54 24.76 -1.64
N THR A 87 8.19 23.74 -1.07
CA THR A 87 8.66 22.56 -1.81
C THR A 87 8.05 21.28 -1.26
N SER A 88 8.43 20.90 -0.04
CA SER A 88 7.89 19.75 0.68
C SER A 88 7.97 20.04 2.16
N PHE A 89 6.88 19.78 2.89
CA PHE A 89 6.79 20.01 4.34
C PHE A 89 6.61 18.71 5.12
N ALA A 90 6.67 17.57 4.44
CA ALA A 90 6.33 16.27 5.03
C ALA A 90 7.23 15.89 6.21
N MET A 91 8.52 16.28 6.17
CA MET A 91 9.50 15.98 7.23
C MET A 91 9.45 16.99 8.40
N ALA A 92 8.59 18.02 8.32
CA ALA A 92 8.38 18.96 9.42
C ALA A 92 7.36 18.46 10.46
N HIS A 93 6.60 17.41 10.12
CA HIS A 93 5.66 16.79 11.04
C HIS A 93 6.38 15.94 12.10
N ALA A 94 5.75 15.78 13.26
CA ALA A 94 6.28 14.91 14.31
C ALA A 94 6.26 13.44 13.88
N GLY A 95 5.21 13.00 13.20
CA GLY A 95 5.04 11.62 12.72
C GLY A 95 4.76 11.57 11.22
N SER A 96 5.05 10.43 10.62
CA SER A 96 4.69 10.10 9.25
C SER A 96 4.43 8.60 9.13
N HIS A 97 3.64 8.22 8.12
CA HIS A 97 3.42 6.80 7.79
C HIS A 97 4.75 6.10 7.47
N GLY A 98 5.61 6.69 6.64
CA GLY A 98 6.91 6.10 6.30
C GLY A 98 7.89 6.01 7.47
N ALA A 99 7.80 6.89 8.48
CA ALA A 99 8.60 6.75 9.70
C ALA A 99 8.23 5.48 10.47
N ALA A 100 6.93 5.23 10.66
CA ALA A 100 6.43 4.03 11.30
C ALA A 100 6.81 2.77 10.52
N VAL A 101 6.56 2.76 9.21
CA VAL A 101 6.84 1.63 8.33
C VAL A 101 8.33 1.31 8.27
N ALA A 102 9.19 2.30 8.03
CA ALA A 102 10.63 2.08 7.95
C ALA A 102 11.21 1.65 9.30
N ALA A 103 10.74 2.25 10.40
CA ALA A 103 11.14 1.85 11.74
C ALA A 103 10.75 0.40 12.03
N LEU A 104 9.57 -0.07 11.61
CA LEU A 104 9.14 -1.46 11.77
C LEU A 104 9.89 -2.44 10.85
N ALA A 105 10.24 -2.03 9.63
CA ALA A 105 10.89 -2.90 8.66
C ALA A 105 12.37 -3.10 8.94
N ALA A 106 13.08 -2.04 9.34
CA ALA A 106 14.54 -2.05 9.39
C ALA A 106 15.17 -1.23 10.53
N GLY A 107 14.37 -0.67 11.46
CA GLY A 107 14.89 0.04 12.61
C GLY A 107 15.63 -0.89 13.57
N HIS A 108 16.83 -0.51 14.01
CA HIS A 108 17.56 -1.20 15.08
C HIS A 108 18.12 -0.16 16.05
N ASP A 109 18.32 -0.55 17.30
CA ASP A 109 19.22 0.23 18.16
C ASP A 109 20.60 0.32 17.49
N PRO A 110 21.25 1.50 17.43
CA PRO A 110 22.60 1.62 16.90
C PRO A 110 23.61 0.64 17.52
N THR A 111 23.40 0.25 18.78
CA THR A 111 24.24 -0.71 19.50
C THR A 111 23.90 -2.18 19.20
N ASP A 112 22.82 -2.47 18.49
CA ASP A 112 22.47 -3.84 18.06
C ASP A 112 23.20 -4.17 16.75
N ASP A 113 24.27 -4.97 16.87
CA ASP A 113 25.12 -5.35 15.74
C ASP A 113 24.37 -6.14 14.65
N ARG A 114 23.21 -6.74 14.96
CA ARG A 114 22.33 -7.38 13.96
C ARG A 114 21.88 -6.40 12.90
N GLY A 115 21.71 -5.12 13.26
CA GLY A 115 21.36 -4.06 12.32
C GLY A 115 22.38 -3.90 11.19
N ARG A 116 23.67 -4.24 11.43
CA ARG A 116 24.72 -4.15 10.39
C ARG A 116 24.58 -5.19 9.28
N ALA A 117 23.94 -6.33 9.54
CA ALA A 117 23.67 -7.33 8.51
C ALA A 117 22.53 -6.92 7.55
N VAL A 118 21.82 -5.82 7.86
CA VAL A 118 20.62 -5.38 7.16
C VAL A 118 20.79 -3.97 6.58
N PRO A 119 21.48 -3.81 5.44
CA PRO A 119 21.55 -2.54 4.73
C PRO A 119 20.17 -2.15 4.18
N ILE A 120 19.91 -0.84 4.16
CA ILE A 120 18.60 -0.28 3.84
C ILE A 120 18.63 0.43 2.50
N LEU A 121 17.68 0.09 1.64
CA LEU A 121 17.29 0.90 0.48
C LEU A 121 15.95 1.57 0.75
N ALA A 122 15.79 2.80 0.32
CA ALA A 122 14.53 3.51 0.53
C ALA A 122 14.09 4.32 -0.68
N VAL A 123 12.80 4.51 -0.81
CA VAL A 123 12.20 5.48 -1.72
C VAL A 123 11.15 6.25 -0.97
N SER A 124 11.29 7.58 -0.93
CA SER A 124 10.25 8.49 -0.46
C SER A 124 9.47 9.00 -1.67
N LEU A 125 8.27 8.44 -1.86
CA LEU A 125 7.32 8.81 -2.90
C LEU A 125 6.82 10.25 -2.73
N PRO A 126 6.38 10.90 -3.82
CA PRO A 126 5.85 12.25 -3.73
C PRO A 126 4.45 12.29 -3.11
N GLN A 127 4.16 13.37 -2.41
CA GLN A 127 2.89 13.70 -1.81
C GLN A 127 1.77 13.65 -2.85
N SER A 128 2.02 14.11 -4.08
CA SER A 128 1.05 14.06 -5.18
C SER A 128 0.63 12.64 -5.55
N ALA A 129 1.55 11.67 -5.50
CA ALA A 129 1.25 10.27 -5.77
C ALA A 129 0.38 9.65 -4.68
N LEU A 130 0.51 10.12 -3.43
CA LEU A 130 -0.29 9.65 -2.31
C LEU A 130 -1.61 10.40 -2.13
N ALA A 131 -1.67 11.65 -2.58
CA ALA A 131 -2.90 12.42 -2.65
C ALA A 131 -3.84 11.91 -3.76
N ASP A 132 -3.30 11.21 -4.76
CA ASP A 132 -4.11 10.54 -5.79
C ASP A 132 -4.74 9.25 -5.25
N THR A 133 -5.97 9.37 -4.74
CA THR A 133 -6.77 8.26 -4.20
C THR A 133 -7.25 7.30 -5.29
N THR A 134 -7.23 7.70 -6.57
CA THR A 134 -7.58 6.84 -7.71
C THR A 134 -6.50 5.79 -8.01
N GLY A 135 -5.28 5.98 -7.49
CA GLY A 135 -4.13 5.11 -7.71
C GLY A 135 -3.49 5.22 -9.09
N SER A 136 -3.96 6.14 -9.93
CA SER A 136 -3.51 6.29 -11.33
C SER A 136 -2.04 6.72 -11.43
N LEU A 137 -1.63 7.69 -10.63
CA LEU A 137 -0.26 8.19 -10.54
C LEU A 137 0.59 7.30 -9.63
N ALA A 138 0.04 6.87 -8.50
CA ALA A 138 0.74 6.03 -7.52
C ALA A 138 1.38 4.81 -8.17
N GLY A 139 0.66 4.12 -9.07
CA GLY A 139 1.16 2.94 -9.76
C GLY A 139 2.40 3.19 -10.62
N LEU A 140 2.55 4.39 -11.22
CA LEU A 140 3.73 4.74 -12.02
C LEU A 140 4.94 5.01 -11.13
N PHE A 141 4.77 5.82 -10.09
CA PHE A 141 5.85 6.12 -9.13
C PHE A 141 6.32 4.86 -8.40
N ILE A 142 5.41 3.96 -8.03
CA ILE A 142 5.76 2.68 -7.38
C ILE A 142 6.56 1.79 -8.36
N GLN A 143 6.18 1.71 -9.64
CA GLN A 143 6.96 0.97 -10.63
C GLN A 143 8.39 1.52 -10.77
N SER A 144 8.54 2.84 -10.87
CA SER A 144 9.86 3.49 -10.88
C SER A 144 10.65 3.22 -9.59
N ALA A 145 9.99 3.26 -8.43
CA ALA A 145 10.60 2.95 -7.14
C ALA A 145 11.12 1.51 -7.06
N ILE A 146 10.35 0.54 -7.58
CA ILE A 146 10.79 -0.86 -7.65
C ILE A 146 12.01 -1.00 -8.56
N VAL A 147 11.98 -0.40 -9.75
CA VAL A 147 13.13 -0.44 -10.67
C VAL A 147 14.39 0.16 -10.01
N PHE A 148 14.23 1.29 -9.31
CA PHE A 148 15.31 1.91 -8.54
C PHE A 148 15.87 0.97 -7.47
N VAL A 149 15.01 0.42 -6.62
CA VAL A 149 15.40 -0.49 -5.53
C VAL A 149 16.16 -1.70 -6.08
N ILE A 150 15.65 -2.32 -7.15
CA ILE A 150 16.31 -3.47 -7.78
C ILE A 150 17.68 -3.07 -8.34
N ALA A 151 17.77 -1.95 -9.04
CA ALA A 151 19.04 -1.46 -9.58
C ALA A 151 20.06 -1.18 -8.48
N ARG A 152 19.64 -0.58 -7.36
CA ARG A 152 20.52 -0.28 -6.21
C ARG A 152 20.88 -1.51 -5.41
N ALA A 153 19.98 -2.47 -5.25
CA ALA A 153 20.28 -3.75 -4.61
C ALA A 153 21.35 -4.51 -5.41
N ARG A 154 21.20 -4.57 -6.74
CA ARG A 154 22.21 -5.21 -7.61
C ARG A 154 23.57 -4.50 -7.55
N ALA A 155 23.57 -3.17 -7.51
CA ALA A 155 24.82 -2.41 -7.36
C ALA A 155 25.49 -2.69 -6.02
N LEU A 156 24.72 -2.68 -4.93
CA LEU A 156 25.20 -2.99 -3.60
C LEU A 156 25.74 -4.42 -3.49
N ALA A 157 25.09 -5.40 -4.12
CA ALA A 157 25.59 -6.77 -4.18
C ALA A 157 26.95 -6.89 -4.90
N ARG A 158 27.15 -6.11 -5.97
CA ARG A 158 28.46 -6.03 -6.66
C ARG A 158 29.53 -5.38 -5.78
N GLU A 159 29.19 -4.32 -5.07
CA GLU A 159 30.09 -3.68 -4.11
C GLU A 159 30.51 -4.65 -2.99
N MET A 160 29.55 -5.39 -2.41
CA MET A 160 29.83 -6.42 -1.42
C MET A 160 30.70 -7.54 -1.98
N SER A 161 30.45 -7.97 -3.22
CA SER A 161 31.24 -9.01 -3.88
C SER A 161 32.69 -8.56 -4.10
N ALA A 162 32.87 -7.32 -4.57
CA ALA A 162 34.20 -6.74 -4.76
C ALA A 162 34.97 -6.64 -3.45
N GLN A 163 34.31 -6.21 -2.37
CA GLN A 163 34.92 -6.13 -1.04
C GLN A 163 35.27 -7.51 -0.46
N ALA A 164 34.43 -8.52 -0.70
CA ALA A 164 34.65 -9.88 -0.23
C ALA A 164 35.70 -10.65 -1.06
N GLY A 165 36.11 -10.14 -2.22
CA GLY A 165 36.97 -10.84 -3.18
C GLY A 165 36.32 -12.07 -3.82
N ARG A 166 34.99 -12.21 -3.70
CA ARG A 166 34.20 -13.36 -4.21
C ARG A 166 32.75 -12.97 -4.47
N THR A 167 32.05 -13.75 -5.26
CA THR A 167 30.63 -13.49 -5.54
C THR A 167 29.79 -13.70 -4.28
N VAL A 168 29.02 -12.69 -3.89
CA VAL A 168 27.99 -12.77 -2.85
C VAL A 168 26.64 -12.39 -3.44
N ARG A 169 25.56 -13.00 -2.93
CA ARG A 169 24.20 -12.87 -3.47
C ARG A 169 23.21 -12.57 -2.34
N PRO A 170 23.22 -11.35 -1.78
CA PRO A 170 22.33 -11.00 -0.69
C PRO A 170 20.87 -11.11 -1.14
N SER A 171 20.00 -11.59 -0.25
CA SER A 171 18.55 -11.57 -0.46
C SER A 171 18.02 -10.14 -0.40
N LEU A 172 16.88 -9.89 -1.05
CA LEU A 172 16.20 -8.59 -1.03
C LEU A 172 14.76 -8.75 -0.52
N VAL A 173 14.42 -8.04 0.55
CA VAL A 173 13.07 -7.98 1.10
C VAL A 173 12.51 -6.59 0.89
N VAL A 174 11.48 -6.47 0.04
CA VAL A 174 10.85 -5.20 -0.32
C VAL A 174 9.53 -5.06 0.44
N ASN A 175 9.47 -4.08 1.34
CA ASN A 175 8.24 -3.63 1.96
C ASN A 175 7.54 -2.58 1.07
N LEU A 176 6.33 -2.89 0.65
CA LEU A 176 5.43 -1.93 -0.03
C LEU A 176 4.13 -1.81 0.77
N SER A 177 4.11 -0.87 1.72
CA SER A 177 2.98 -0.65 2.62
C SER A 177 1.95 0.34 2.08
N LEU A 178 1.62 0.21 0.80
CA LEU A 178 0.67 1.06 0.07
C LEU A 178 -0.36 0.20 -0.65
N GLY A 179 -1.53 0.78 -0.94
CA GLY A 179 -2.60 0.02 -1.56
C GLY A 179 -3.77 0.83 -2.07
N VAL A 180 -4.54 0.18 -2.94
CA VAL A 180 -5.78 0.68 -3.55
C VAL A 180 -6.87 -0.37 -3.43
N THR A 181 -8.12 0.07 -3.42
CA THR A 181 -9.32 -0.79 -3.24
C THR A 181 -9.95 -1.23 -4.57
N ALA A 182 -9.69 -0.47 -5.63
CA ALA A 182 -10.20 -0.71 -6.97
C ALA A 182 -9.06 -1.00 -7.95
N GLY A 183 -9.38 -1.75 -9.00
CA GLY A 183 -8.44 -2.32 -9.95
C GLY A 183 -8.62 -3.83 -10.11
N ALA A 184 -7.80 -4.42 -10.99
CA ALA A 184 -7.87 -5.84 -11.31
C ALA A 184 -7.45 -6.70 -10.11
N ASP A 185 -8.40 -7.43 -9.55
CA ASP A 185 -8.21 -8.23 -8.33
C ASP A 185 -7.78 -9.69 -8.57
N ASP A 186 -7.52 -10.03 -9.83
CA ASP A 186 -7.10 -11.35 -10.31
C ASP A 186 -5.57 -11.48 -10.53
N GLY A 187 -4.82 -10.46 -10.09
CA GLY A 187 -3.36 -10.40 -10.28
C GLY A 187 -2.92 -9.93 -11.66
N SER A 188 -3.85 -9.59 -12.56
CA SER A 188 -3.54 -9.09 -13.91
C SER A 188 -3.14 -7.60 -13.95
N ALA A 189 -3.06 -6.92 -12.81
CA ALA A 189 -2.54 -5.55 -12.78
C ALA A 189 -1.04 -5.52 -13.20
N ARG A 190 -0.63 -4.48 -13.93
CA ARG A 190 0.74 -4.34 -14.44
C ARG A 190 1.78 -4.36 -13.31
N LEU A 191 1.53 -3.65 -12.23
CA LEU A 191 2.39 -3.60 -11.05
C LEU A 191 2.53 -4.98 -10.40
N THR A 192 1.42 -5.69 -10.24
CA THR A 192 1.39 -7.04 -9.68
C THR A 192 2.22 -8.02 -10.52
N ARG A 193 2.04 -8.01 -11.84
CA ARG A 193 2.86 -8.84 -12.75
C ARG A 193 4.34 -8.48 -12.71
N LEU A 194 4.68 -7.19 -12.59
CA LEU A 194 6.08 -6.75 -12.45
C LEU A 194 6.71 -7.35 -11.19
N GLN A 195 6.01 -7.28 -10.05
CA GLN A 195 6.49 -7.83 -8.78
C GLN A 195 6.68 -9.35 -8.87
N ASP A 196 5.70 -10.07 -9.42
CA ASP A 196 5.81 -11.53 -9.62
C ASP A 196 6.97 -11.89 -10.56
N ALA A 197 7.15 -11.16 -11.67
CA ALA A 197 8.24 -11.39 -12.62
C ALA A 197 9.62 -11.12 -12.02
N ILE A 198 9.73 -10.13 -11.13
CA ILE A 198 10.96 -9.84 -10.39
C ILE A 198 11.24 -10.93 -9.35
N ALA A 199 10.22 -11.35 -8.59
CA ALA A 199 10.37 -12.35 -7.54
C ALA A 199 10.83 -13.72 -8.08
N THR A 200 10.49 -14.06 -9.33
CA THR A 200 10.94 -15.31 -9.97
C THR A 200 12.25 -15.17 -10.73
N ARG A 201 12.85 -13.98 -10.77
CA ARG A 201 14.02 -13.73 -11.59
C ARG A 201 15.26 -14.38 -10.99
N THR A 202 15.90 -15.24 -11.77
CA THR A 202 17.20 -15.87 -11.43
C THR A 202 18.34 -15.23 -12.23
N GLY A 203 19.58 -15.48 -11.79
CA GLY A 203 20.80 -15.06 -12.50
C GLY A 203 21.22 -13.60 -12.29
N TRP A 204 20.45 -12.79 -11.55
CA TRP A 204 20.92 -11.50 -11.07
C TRP A 204 21.96 -11.64 -9.97
N GLU A 205 22.64 -10.56 -9.61
CA GLU A 205 23.61 -10.50 -8.50
C GLU A 205 22.98 -10.66 -7.11
N LEU A 206 21.66 -10.91 -7.06
CA LEU A 206 20.87 -11.05 -5.85
C LEU A 206 20.54 -12.52 -5.57
N GLY A 207 20.28 -12.81 -4.30
CA GLY A 207 19.56 -14.00 -3.87
C GLY A 207 18.04 -13.85 -4.09
N PRO A 208 17.23 -14.61 -3.35
CA PRO A 208 15.77 -14.48 -3.37
C PRO A 208 15.27 -13.04 -3.17
N ILE A 209 14.22 -12.68 -3.91
CA ILE A 209 13.57 -11.36 -3.84
C ILE A 209 12.13 -11.53 -3.37
N PHE A 210 11.80 -10.91 -2.25
CA PHE A 210 10.48 -10.98 -1.63
C PHE A 210 9.79 -9.63 -1.69
N PHE A 211 8.54 -9.62 -2.15
CA PHE A 211 7.65 -8.47 -1.99
C PHE A 211 6.67 -8.78 -0.86
N VAL A 212 6.68 -7.94 0.17
CA VAL A 212 5.80 -8.05 1.33
C VAL A 212 4.82 -6.88 1.30
N LEU A 213 3.53 -7.20 1.26
CA LEU A 213 2.46 -6.22 1.12
C LEU A 213 1.39 -6.39 2.18
N PRO A 214 0.77 -5.30 2.64
CA PRO A 214 -0.36 -5.35 3.54
C PRO A 214 -1.65 -5.73 2.78
N THR A 215 -2.57 -6.41 3.45
CA THR A 215 -3.88 -6.74 2.85
C THR A 215 -4.86 -5.58 2.82
N GLY A 216 -4.57 -4.43 3.44
CA GLY A 216 -5.43 -3.23 3.37
C GLY A 216 -6.45 -3.14 4.50
N ASN A 217 -7.16 -2.01 4.58
CA ASN A 217 -7.94 -1.64 5.77
C ASN A 217 -9.44 -1.46 5.53
N HIS A 218 -9.96 -1.90 4.37
CA HIS A 218 -11.29 -1.47 3.91
C HIS A 218 -12.38 -2.54 4.02
N ARG A 219 -12.18 -3.57 4.85
CA ARG A 219 -13.13 -4.70 4.95
C ARG A 219 -14.56 -4.26 5.27
N GLN A 220 -14.71 -3.26 6.13
CA GLN A 220 -16.02 -2.82 6.63
C GLN A 220 -16.54 -1.56 5.92
N ASP A 221 -15.82 -1.07 4.91
CA ASP A 221 -16.11 0.22 4.29
C ASP A 221 -17.16 0.12 3.18
N ARG A 222 -17.63 -1.11 2.88
CA ARG A 222 -18.63 -1.40 1.85
C ARG A 222 -18.19 -0.94 0.46
N LEU A 223 -16.93 -1.19 0.14
CA LEU A 223 -16.33 -0.80 -1.15
C LEU A 223 -16.34 -1.94 -2.17
N ARG A 224 -16.76 -3.14 -1.77
CA ARG A 224 -16.83 -4.33 -2.63
C ARG A 224 -18.24 -4.88 -2.66
N GLY A 225 -18.67 -5.30 -3.85
CA GLY A 225 -19.96 -5.96 -4.04
C GLY A 225 -19.91 -6.92 -5.22
N ARG A 226 -20.99 -7.65 -5.41
CA ARG A 226 -21.20 -8.49 -6.60
C ARG A 226 -22.66 -8.41 -7.04
N LEU A 227 -22.86 -8.28 -8.34
CA LEU A 227 -24.17 -8.27 -8.98
C LEU A 227 -24.24 -9.33 -10.07
N ASP A 228 -25.37 -10.03 -10.11
CA ASP A 228 -25.80 -10.83 -11.25
C ASP A 228 -26.76 -10.01 -12.13
N ALA A 229 -27.02 -10.50 -13.34
CA ALA A 229 -27.94 -9.82 -14.26
C ALA A 229 -29.34 -9.68 -13.63
N GLY A 230 -29.93 -8.49 -13.77
CA GLY A 230 -31.21 -8.12 -13.18
C GLY A 230 -31.13 -7.53 -11.77
N GLN A 231 -30.01 -7.68 -11.06
CA GLN A 231 -29.85 -7.16 -9.71
C GLN A 231 -29.51 -5.66 -9.69
N GLU A 232 -29.81 -5.02 -8.57
CA GLU A 232 -29.59 -3.59 -8.32
C GLU A 232 -28.97 -3.39 -6.92
N ILE A 233 -28.07 -2.41 -6.80
CA ILE A 233 -27.48 -2.00 -5.52
C ILE A 233 -27.41 -0.48 -5.43
N GLY A 234 -27.51 0.04 -4.21
CA GLY A 234 -27.30 1.45 -3.92
C GLY A 234 -25.81 1.82 -3.90
N TRP A 235 -25.48 3.03 -4.38
CA TRP A 235 -24.19 3.67 -4.26
C TRP A 235 -24.40 5.08 -3.68
N HIS A 236 -24.02 5.25 -2.42
CA HIS A 236 -24.19 6.51 -1.73
C HIS A 236 -22.97 7.42 -1.94
N ILE A 237 -23.20 8.54 -2.60
CA ILE A 237 -22.22 9.59 -2.84
C ILE A 237 -22.44 10.71 -1.81
N PRO A 238 -21.47 11.00 -0.93
CA PRO A 238 -21.66 11.96 0.14
C PRO A 238 -21.78 13.40 -0.37
N PRO A 239 -22.55 14.26 0.34
CA PRO A 239 -22.54 15.69 0.09
C PRO A 239 -21.23 16.31 0.59
N ALA A 240 -20.93 17.50 0.03
CA ALA A 240 -19.77 18.30 0.40
C ALA A 240 -18.41 17.59 0.18
N ASP A 241 -18.32 16.79 -0.87
CA ASP A 241 -17.13 16.03 -1.23
C ASP A 241 -16.36 16.70 -2.38
N PRO A 242 -15.14 17.22 -2.16
CA PRO A 242 -14.38 17.94 -3.18
C PRO A 242 -13.58 17.03 -4.11
N THR A 243 -13.57 15.73 -3.89
CA THR A 243 -12.89 14.73 -4.72
C THR A 243 -13.89 14.04 -5.66
N LEU A 244 -13.35 13.32 -6.63
CA LEU A 244 -14.13 12.56 -7.59
C LEU A 244 -14.49 11.18 -7.04
N ASN A 245 -15.70 10.71 -7.33
CA ASN A 245 -16.20 9.43 -6.86
C ASN A 245 -16.19 8.43 -8.01
N ALA A 246 -15.56 7.27 -7.81
CA ALA A 246 -15.44 6.28 -8.87
C ALA A 246 -15.81 4.88 -8.41
N ILE A 247 -16.46 4.13 -9.30
CA ILE A 247 -16.74 2.71 -9.13
C ILE A 247 -16.35 1.96 -10.41
N GLU A 248 -15.72 0.81 -10.25
CA GLU A 248 -15.44 -0.14 -11.32
C GLU A 248 -16.39 -1.34 -11.24
N ILE A 249 -16.86 -1.80 -12.39
CA ILE A 249 -17.79 -2.91 -12.57
C ILE A 249 -17.10 -3.91 -13.50
N TRP A 250 -16.67 -5.04 -12.95
CA TRP A 250 -15.80 -6.02 -13.59
C TRP A 250 -16.54 -7.28 -13.98
N GLY A 251 -16.64 -7.57 -15.29
CA GLY A 251 -17.17 -8.84 -15.78
C GLY A 251 -16.15 -9.98 -15.71
N GLY A 252 -16.57 -11.19 -16.10
CA GLY A 252 -15.70 -12.36 -16.17
C GLY A 252 -14.67 -12.30 -17.31
N PRO A 253 -13.54 -13.01 -17.20
CA PRO A 253 -12.55 -13.09 -18.26
C PRO A 253 -13.16 -13.65 -19.56
N GLY A 254 -12.90 -12.99 -20.69
CA GLY A 254 -13.42 -13.43 -21.99
C GLY A 254 -14.93 -13.26 -22.19
N GLU A 255 -15.69 -12.84 -21.17
CA GLU A 255 -17.15 -12.68 -21.25
C GLU A 255 -17.56 -11.41 -22.02
N ALA A 256 -18.86 -11.30 -22.32
CA ALA A 256 -19.45 -10.12 -22.95
C ALA A 256 -19.33 -8.87 -22.06
N LEU A 257 -19.41 -7.69 -22.71
CA LEU A 257 -19.36 -6.40 -21.99
C LEU A 257 -20.62 -6.25 -21.13
N PRO A 258 -20.48 -5.87 -19.84
CA PRO A 258 -21.65 -5.66 -18.98
C PRO A 258 -22.40 -4.41 -19.41
N GLN A 259 -23.73 -4.47 -19.37
CA GLN A 259 -24.61 -3.32 -19.59
C GLN A 259 -25.19 -2.87 -18.26
N VAL A 260 -24.98 -1.59 -17.93
CA VAL A 260 -25.32 -1.02 -16.64
C VAL A 260 -26.31 0.12 -16.84
N GLU A 261 -27.31 0.18 -15.98
CA GLU A 261 -28.21 1.33 -15.81
C GLU A 261 -27.88 2.02 -14.49
N VAL A 262 -27.91 3.34 -14.52
CA VAL A 262 -27.66 4.20 -13.36
C VAL A 262 -28.93 4.99 -13.08
N ALA A 263 -29.44 4.94 -11.85
CA ALA A 263 -30.44 5.87 -11.38
C ALA A 263 -29.80 6.96 -10.52
N THR A 264 -30.09 8.22 -10.82
CA THR A 264 -29.68 9.39 -10.03
C THR A 264 -30.55 9.56 -8.78
N PRO A 265 -30.15 10.38 -7.80
CA PRO A 265 -30.93 10.61 -6.57
C PRO A 265 -32.34 11.16 -6.78
N ASP A 266 -32.62 11.80 -7.91
CA ASP A 266 -33.96 12.29 -8.29
C ASP A 266 -34.84 11.20 -8.96
N GLY A 267 -34.32 9.99 -9.12
CA GLY A 267 -35.01 8.85 -9.73
C GLY A 267 -34.82 8.72 -11.25
N THR A 268 -34.10 9.64 -11.91
CA THR A 268 -33.84 9.55 -13.36
C THR A 268 -32.97 8.33 -13.67
N ARG A 269 -33.45 7.44 -14.55
CA ARG A 269 -32.73 6.23 -14.97
C ARG A 269 -32.08 6.42 -16.34
N LEU A 270 -30.78 6.12 -16.41
CA LEU A 270 -29.93 6.35 -17.58
C LEU A 270 -29.10 5.09 -17.86
N VAL A 271 -29.19 4.57 -19.08
CA VAL A 271 -28.34 3.46 -19.52
C VAL A 271 -26.95 3.98 -19.83
N VAL A 272 -25.92 3.29 -19.35
CA VAL A 272 -24.53 3.60 -19.68
C VAL A 272 -24.32 3.46 -21.20
N PRO A 273 -23.88 4.52 -21.91
CA PRO A 273 -23.97 4.60 -23.37
C PRO A 273 -22.79 3.94 -24.10
N LEU A 274 -22.14 2.94 -23.49
CA LEU A 274 -20.97 2.27 -24.08
C LEU A 274 -21.26 0.78 -24.31
N THR A 275 -21.24 0.38 -25.58
CA THR A 275 -21.35 -1.02 -26.02
C THR A 275 -20.04 -1.56 -26.60
N THR A 276 -19.04 -0.70 -26.76
CA THR A 276 -17.68 -1.04 -27.19
C THR A 276 -16.66 -0.31 -26.30
N THR A 277 -15.40 -0.75 -26.31
CA THR A 277 -14.34 -0.10 -25.53
C THR A 277 -14.17 1.36 -25.95
N GLY A 278 -14.08 2.27 -24.97
CA GLY A 278 -13.99 3.70 -25.22
C GLY A 278 -14.33 4.52 -23.97
N SER A 279 -14.63 5.80 -24.18
CA SER A 279 -15.11 6.68 -23.12
C SER A 279 -16.35 7.44 -23.56
N GLY A 280 -17.28 7.67 -22.63
CA GLY A 280 -18.52 8.39 -22.85
C GLY A 280 -18.90 9.24 -21.64
N ARG A 281 -20.10 9.81 -21.66
CA ARG A 281 -20.66 10.61 -20.57
C ARG A 281 -22.10 10.18 -20.31
N ILE A 282 -22.49 10.17 -19.04
CA ILE A 282 -23.90 10.13 -18.65
C ILE A 282 -24.34 11.60 -18.52
N THR A 283 -25.42 11.97 -19.18
CA THR A 283 -25.97 13.33 -19.17
C THR A 283 -27.41 13.33 -18.68
N ASP A 284 -27.80 14.41 -18.01
CA ASP A 284 -29.22 14.65 -17.71
C ASP A 284 -30.01 15.04 -18.97
N ALA A 285 -31.31 15.28 -18.82
CA ALA A 285 -32.20 15.71 -19.91
C ALA A 285 -31.80 17.07 -20.52
N ASN A 286 -31.04 17.90 -19.81
CA ASN A 286 -30.55 19.20 -20.27
C ASN A 286 -29.17 19.10 -20.94
N GLY A 287 -28.61 17.90 -21.06
CA GLY A 287 -27.26 17.68 -21.62
C GLY A 287 -26.12 17.95 -20.64
N THR A 288 -26.40 18.22 -19.36
CA THR A 288 -25.39 18.41 -18.32
C THR A 288 -24.71 17.08 -18.02
N ALA A 289 -23.38 17.04 -18.06
CA ALA A 289 -22.64 15.83 -17.75
C ALA A 289 -22.67 15.49 -16.26
N LEU A 290 -23.34 14.39 -15.92
CA LEU A 290 -23.48 13.85 -14.57
C LEU A 290 -22.32 12.93 -14.18
N ALA A 291 -21.78 12.18 -15.14
CA ALA A 291 -20.64 11.30 -14.92
C ALA A 291 -19.86 11.06 -16.21
N ARG A 292 -18.59 10.70 -16.07
CA ARG A 292 -17.79 10.12 -17.15
C ARG A 292 -17.83 8.60 -17.03
N VAL A 293 -17.88 7.92 -18.17
CA VAL A 293 -17.77 6.46 -18.21
C VAL A 293 -16.59 6.06 -19.08
N VAL A 294 -15.87 5.04 -18.64
CA VAL A 294 -14.80 4.40 -19.41
C VAL A 294 -15.08 2.90 -19.48
N LEU A 295 -15.11 2.33 -20.68
CA LEU A 295 -15.23 0.90 -20.91
C LEU A 295 -13.93 0.37 -21.51
N GLN A 296 -13.31 -0.60 -20.84
CA GLN A 296 -12.03 -1.19 -21.24
C GLN A 296 -12.07 -2.71 -21.11
N ARG A 297 -11.15 -3.40 -21.79
CA ARG A 297 -10.74 -4.77 -21.46
C ARG A 297 -9.35 -4.74 -20.84
N ARG A 298 -9.20 -5.13 -19.58
CA ARG A 298 -7.90 -5.21 -18.91
C ARG A 298 -7.38 -6.65 -18.97
N GLY A 299 -6.12 -6.81 -19.39
CA GLY A 299 -5.50 -8.13 -19.60
C GLY A 299 -5.41 -8.58 -21.07
N GLY A 300 -5.74 -7.71 -22.03
CA GLY A 300 -5.72 -8.03 -23.46
C GLY A 300 -7.11 -8.40 -24.01
N SER A 301 -7.18 -9.00 -25.19
CA SER A 301 -8.43 -9.36 -25.87
C SER A 301 -9.26 -10.39 -25.08
N SER A 302 -8.59 -11.35 -24.43
CA SER A 302 -9.19 -12.32 -23.50
C SER A 302 -9.30 -11.81 -22.06
N GLY A 303 -8.97 -10.54 -21.82
CA GLY A 303 -9.03 -9.91 -20.51
C GLY A 303 -10.46 -9.70 -19.99
N ARG A 304 -10.57 -9.18 -18.76
CA ARG A 304 -11.85 -8.86 -18.14
C ARG A 304 -12.39 -7.52 -18.66
N PRO A 305 -13.67 -7.44 -19.05
CA PRO A 305 -14.30 -6.16 -19.32
C PRO A 305 -14.52 -5.39 -18.02
N VAL A 306 -14.25 -4.09 -18.05
CA VAL A 306 -14.49 -3.19 -16.92
C VAL A 306 -15.20 -1.93 -17.38
N VAL A 307 -16.31 -1.60 -16.74
CA VAL A 307 -16.97 -0.30 -16.83
C VAL A 307 -16.55 0.50 -15.60
N THR A 308 -15.94 1.67 -15.80
CA THR A 308 -15.65 2.63 -14.73
C THR A 308 -16.58 3.81 -14.85
N ILE A 309 -17.35 4.09 -13.79
CA ILE A 309 -18.21 5.27 -13.70
C ILE A 309 -17.53 6.25 -12.76
N ILE A 310 -17.29 7.48 -13.23
CA ILE A 310 -16.57 8.54 -12.53
C ILE A 310 -17.51 9.74 -12.40
N VAL A 311 -17.93 10.01 -11.19
CA VAL A 311 -18.84 11.09 -10.82
C VAL A 311 -17.99 12.29 -10.35
N PRO A 312 -18.23 13.52 -10.87
CA PRO A 312 -17.50 14.70 -10.43
C PRO A 312 -17.78 15.02 -8.95
N PRO A 313 -16.97 15.89 -8.33
CA PRO A 313 -17.17 16.32 -6.95
C PRO A 313 -18.58 16.81 -6.64
N THR A 314 -19.03 16.62 -5.41
CA THR A 314 -20.27 17.23 -4.88
C THR A 314 -19.99 18.58 -4.19
N LEU A 315 -18.71 18.94 -4.06
CA LEU A 315 -18.21 20.26 -3.68
C LEU A 315 -17.11 20.72 -4.65
N PRO A 316 -17.46 21.24 -5.82
CA PRO A 316 -16.46 21.67 -6.80
C PRO A 316 -15.61 22.83 -6.27
N ALA A 317 -14.30 22.81 -6.57
CA ALA A 317 -13.38 23.87 -6.16
C ALA A 317 -13.64 25.23 -6.86
N ALA A 318 -14.30 25.21 -8.02
CA ALA A 318 -14.66 26.41 -8.78
C ALA A 318 -16.18 26.46 -8.99
N ALA A 319 -16.77 27.66 -8.87
CA ALA A 319 -18.22 27.86 -8.94
C ALA A 319 -18.90 27.37 -10.23
N ARG A 320 -18.14 27.21 -11.33
CA ARG A 320 -18.63 26.74 -12.63
C ARG A 320 -18.15 25.33 -13.00
N ALA A 321 -17.44 24.64 -12.12
CA ALA A 321 -17.00 23.27 -12.40
C ALA A 321 -18.19 22.30 -12.28
N PRO A 322 -18.18 21.17 -13.04
CA PRO A 322 -19.23 20.16 -12.95
C PRO A 322 -19.42 19.68 -11.51
N CYS A 323 -20.67 19.59 -11.07
CA CYS A 323 -21.06 19.11 -9.75
C CYS A 323 -22.07 17.98 -9.93
N ALA A 324 -21.85 16.86 -9.25
CA ALA A 324 -22.82 15.77 -9.24
C ALA A 324 -23.84 15.97 -8.10
N PRO A 325 -25.08 15.49 -8.27
CA PRO A 325 -26.02 15.44 -7.16
C PRO A 325 -25.53 14.43 -6.10
N PRO A 326 -25.36 14.86 -4.84
CA PRO A 326 -25.09 13.93 -3.75
C PRO A 326 -26.34 13.10 -3.45
N GLY A 327 -26.14 11.96 -2.80
CA GLY A 327 -27.23 11.10 -2.34
C GLY A 327 -27.08 9.65 -2.81
N LEU A 328 -28.20 8.94 -2.81
CA LEU A 328 -28.25 7.54 -3.20
C LEU A 328 -28.45 7.42 -4.70
N TRP A 329 -27.42 6.94 -5.38
CA TRP A 329 -27.49 6.47 -6.75
C TRP A 329 -27.80 4.98 -6.75
N HIS A 330 -28.41 4.47 -7.81
CA HIS A 330 -28.63 3.02 -7.96
C HIS A 330 -27.90 2.52 -9.19
N LEU A 331 -27.28 1.35 -9.05
CA LEU A 331 -26.58 0.65 -10.13
C LEU A 331 -27.32 -0.65 -10.40
N ARG A 332 -27.93 -0.78 -11.59
CA ARG A 332 -28.62 -1.98 -12.03
C ARG A 332 -27.85 -2.66 -13.15
N LEU A 333 -27.55 -3.94 -12.99
CA LEU A 333 -26.87 -4.72 -14.02
C LEU A 333 -27.92 -5.27 -14.99
N ILE A 334 -28.07 -4.67 -16.17
CA ILE A 334 -29.06 -5.06 -17.16
C ILE A 334 -28.67 -6.39 -17.81
N ARG A 335 -27.41 -6.51 -18.21
CA ARG A 335 -26.83 -7.70 -18.83
C ARG A 335 -25.40 -7.91 -18.35
N ALA A 336 -25.03 -9.16 -18.15
CA ALA A 336 -23.67 -9.59 -17.82
C ALA A 336 -23.42 -11.00 -18.36
N GLY A 337 -22.17 -11.44 -18.32
CA GLY A 337 -21.84 -12.85 -18.52
C GLY A 337 -22.29 -13.73 -17.35
N PRO A 338 -22.18 -15.05 -17.48
CA PRO A 338 -22.64 -16.01 -16.47
C PRO A 338 -21.91 -15.88 -15.12
N SER A 339 -20.72 -15.28 -15.08
CA SER A 339 -20.01 -15.02 -13.83
C SER A 339 -20.58 -13.85 -13.02
N GLY A 340 -21.50 -13.06 -13.58
CA GLY A 340 -21.94 -11.80 -12.98
C GLY A 340 -20.85 -10.72 -13.06
N CYS A 341 -20.91 -9.72 -12.19
CA CYS A 341 -19.94 -8.63 -12.12
C CYS A 341 -19.52 -8.31 -10.69
N ASP A 342 -18.21 -8.13 -10.49
CA ASP A 342 -17.66 -7.61 -9.24
C ASP A 342 -17.67 -6.08 -9.27
N LEU A 343 -18.03 -5.48 -8.13
CA LEU A 343 -18.04 -4.04 -7.91
C LEU A 343 -16.86 -3.64 -7.03
N ALA A 344 -16.18 -2.55 -7.41
CA ALA A 344 -15.09 -1.98 -6.64
C ALA A 344 -15.18 -0.44 -6.60
N VAL A 345 -15.54 0.10 -5.43
CA VAL A 345 -15.54 1.54 -5.18
C VAL A 345 -14.11 1.98 -4.90
N HIS A 346 -13.70 3.07 -5.57
CA HIS A 346 -12.39 3.68 -5.34
C HIS A 346 -12.35 4.25 -3.93
N ARG A 347 -11.21 4.06 -3.26
CA ARG A 347 -10.98 4.66 -1.96
C ARG A 347 -10.91 6.18 -2.11
N ASP A 348 -11.33 6.88 -1.09
CA ASP A 348 -11.27 8.33 -0.99
C ASP A 348 -10.88 8.79 0.41
N ASP A 349 -10.35 7.86 1.21
CA ASP A 349 -9.76 8.12 2.51
C ASP A 349 -8.27 8.54 2.38
N ARG A 350 -7.69 8.99 3.50
CA ARG A 350 -6.33 9.55 3.54
C ARG A 350 -5.34 8.61 4.21
N LEU A 351 -4.08 8.69 3.77
CA LEU A 351 -2.96 8.30 4.63
C LEU A 351 -2.83 9.28 5.81
N SER A 352 -2.43 8.76 6.97
CA SER A 352 -2.18 9.58 8.17
C SER A 352 -1.14 10.67 7.86
N GLY A 353 -1.44 11.92 8.23
CA GLY A 353 -0.59 13.09 7.97
C GLY A 353 -1.03 13.98 6.79
N PHE A 354 -1.98 13.54 5.95
CA PHE A 354 -2.47 14.31 4.80
C PHE A 354 -3.75 15.11 5.13
N ARG A 355 -3.84 16.34 4.61
CA ARG A 355 -4.98 17.27 4.82
C ARG A 355 -5.90 17.36 3.58
N GLY A 356 -6.61 16.30 3.17
CA GLY A 356 -7.45 16.31 1.94
C GLY A 356 -8.96 16.05 2.14
N GLN A 357 -9.87 16.97 1.86
CA GLN A 357 -11.30 16.90 2.26
C GLN A 357 -12.19 15.77 1.67
N GLY A 358 -11.63 14.76 1.00
CA GLY A 358 -12.38 13.62 0.42
C GLY A 358 -13.29 12.90 1.43
N ARG A 359 -14.42 12.42 0.92
CA ARG A 359 -15.44 11.69 1.68
C ARG A 359 -15.77 10.37 0.96
N GLN A 360 -15.45 9.27 1.61
CA GLN A 360 -15.67 7.92 1.07
C GLN A 360 -17.14 7.66 0.68
N SER A 361 -17.40 7.51 -0.63
CA SER A 361 -18.63 6.87 -1.11
C SER A 361 -18.62 5.37 -0.86
N ARG A 362 -19.82 4.77 -0.84
CA ARG A 362 -19.98 3.38 -0.40
C ARG A 362 -21.19 2.72 -1.01
N LEU A 363 -21.15 1.39 -1.09
CA LEU A 363 -22.32 0.60 -1.46
C LEU A 363 -23.35 0.58 -0.32
N VAL A 364 -24.61 0.50 -0.69
CA VAL A 364 -25.76 0.45 0.21
C VAL A 364 -26.69 -0.67 -0.22
N GLU A 365 -27.01 -1.53 0.72
CA GLU A 365 -27.97 -2.62 0.60
C GLU A 365 -28.78 -2.65 1.90
N PRO A 366 -30.13 -2.67 1.86
CA PRO A 366 -30.96 -2.61 3.07
C PRO A 366 -30.71 -3.73 4.08
N SER A 367 -30.37 -4.93 3.61
CA SER A 367 -30.08 -6.11 4.44
C SER A 367 -28.67 -6.11 5.04
N TYR A 368 -27.80 -5.17 4.66
CA TYR A 368 -26.41 -5.15 5.14
C TYR A 368 -26.35 -4.76 6.62
N ALA A 369 -26.02 -5.74 7.47
CA ALA A 369 -25.73 -5.51 8.87
C ALA A 369 -24.21 -5.30 9.08
N PRO A 370 -23.74 -4.14 9.57
CA PRO A 370 -22.31 -3.90 9.81
C PRO A 370 -21.78 -4.67 11.03
N ARG A 371 -22.66 -4.98 11.99
CA ARG A 371 -22.34 -5.65 13.24
C ARG A 371 -23.19 -6.92 13.38
N THR A 372 -22.73 -7.85 14.18
CA THR A 372 -23.52 -8.96 14.71
C THR A 372 -24.50 -8.45 15.78
N ASP A 373 -25.46 -9.28 16.19
CA ASP A 373 -26.40 -8.97 17.28
C ASP A 373 -25.68 -8.69 18.61
N SER A 374 -24.49 -9.28 18.79
CA SER A 374 -23.60 -9.01 19.93
C SER A 374 -22.78 -7.73 19.79
N GLY A 375 -23.03 -6.91 18.78
CA GLY A 375 -22.34 -5.64 18.53
C GLY A 375 -20.91 -5.78 17.99
N ARG A 376 -20.44 -6.99 17.67
CA ARG A 376 -19.10 -7.23 17.10
C ARG A 376 -19.09 -6.95 15.61
N TRP A 377 -17.94 -6.56 15.08
CA TRP A 377 -17.76 -6.48 13.63
C TRP A 377 -17.93 -7.85 13.00
N GLN A 378 -18.64 -7.92 11.88
CA GLN A 378 -18.75 -9.17 11.13
C GLN A 378 -17.41 -9.57 10.51
N GLY A 379 -17.19 -10.89 10.43
CA GLY A 379 -15.98 -11.51 9.93
C GLY A 379 -15.94 -11.63 8.40
N ALA A 380 -15.44 -12.76 7.91
CA ALA A 380 -15.53 -13.13 6.50
C ALA A 380 -17.00 -13.33 6.09
N ASP A 381 -17.27 -13.26 4.79
CA ASP A 381 -18.59 -13.52 4.23
C ASP A 381 -19.00 -14.97 4.49
N ASP A 382 -20.21 -15.17 5.02
CA ASP A 382 -20.84 -16.49 5.16
C ASP A 382 -21.67 -16.78 3.91
N PRO A 383 -21.36 -17.87 3.16
CA PRO A 383 -22.09 -18.23 1.94
C PRO A 383 -23.61 -18.34 2.11
N ALA A 384 -24.10 -18.65 3.31
CA ALA A 384 -25.53 -18.77 3.58
C ALA A 384 -26.26 -17.42 3.73
N THR A 385 -25.54 -16.36 4.09
CA THR A 385 -26.14 -15.06 4.47
C THR A 385 -25.58 -13.87 3.70
N VAL A 386 -24.58 -14.08 2.84
CA VAL A 386 -23.88 -13.00 2.15
C VAL A 386 -24.78 -12.28 1.13
N GLY A 387 -25.10 -11.03 1.41
CA GLY A 387 -25.79 -10.10 0.50
C GLY A 387 -24.91 -9.57 -0.63
N LEU A 388 -25.39 -8.59 -1.38
CA LEU A 388 -24.68 -8.04 -2.54
C LEU A 388 -23.35 -7.38 -2.16
N ILE A 389 -23.24 -6.80 -0.96
CA ILE A 389 -21.99 -6.22 -0.43
C ILE A 389 -21.10 -7.32 0.13
N ARG A 390 -19.81 -7.32 -0.25
CA ARG A 390 -18.83 -8.35 0.13
C ARG A 390 -17.80 -7.83 1.13
N ARG A 391 -17.41 -8.68 2.08
CA ARG A 391 -16.25 -8.50 2.98
C ARG A 391 -15.05 -9.33 2.52
N ASN A 392 -15.29 -10.44 1.84
CA ASN A 392 -14.26 -11.19 1.13
C ASN A 392 -13.84 -10.45 -0.13
N GLY A 393 -12.61 -10.67 -0.58
CA GLY A 393 -12.08 -9.96 -1.75
C GLY A 393 -11.84 -8.46 -1.52
N THR A 394 -11.80 -7.98 -0.28
CA THR A 394 -11.49 -6.59 0.09
C THR A 394 -10.00 -6.29 0.18
N ALA A 395 -9.14 -7.30 0.02
CA ALA A 395 -7.71 -7.08 0.13
C ALA A 395 -7.14 -6.20 -0.99
N ASN A 396 -6.07 -5.49 -0.63
CA ASN A 396 -5.31 -4.56 -1.46
C ASN A 396 -5.04 -5.13 -2.86
N VAL A 397 -5.41 -4.36 -3.89
CA VAL A 397 -5.25 -4.76 -5.30
C VAL A 397 -3.78 -4.92 -5.69
N TYR A 398 -2.86 -4.17 -5.07
CA TYR A 398 -1.43 -4.36 -5.29
C TYR A 398 -0.93 -5.70 -4.73
N ALA A 399 -1.67 -6.30 -3.80
CA ALA A 399 -1.34 -7.52 -3.07
C ALA A 399 -2.04 -8.78 -3.66
N ARG A 400 -2.24 -8.81 -4.99
CA ARG A 400 -2.96 -9.88 -5.72
C ARG A 400 -2.05 -10.82 -6.52
N GLY A 401 -0.73 -10.67 -6.38
CA GLY A 401 0.25 -11.48 -7.08
C GLY A 401 0.32 -12.90 -6.51
N ARG A 402 0.90 -13.81 -7.29
CA ARG A 402 1.10 -15.21 -6.90
C ARG A 402 2.35 -15.41 -6.04
N ARG A 403 3.33 -14.50 -6.15
CA ARG A 403 4.65 -14.63 -5.50
C ARG A 403 4.84 -13.69 -4.32
N GLN A 404 3.95 -12.71 -4.19
CA GLN A 404 3.94 -11.75 -3.09
C GLN A 404 3.54 -12.42 -1.77
N ILE A 405 4.05 -11.88 -0.66
CA ILE A 405 3.63 -12.28 0.68
C ILE A 405 2.69 -11.21 1.23
N ARG A 406 1.52 -11.65 1.69
CA ARG A 406 0.40 -10.80 2.07
C ARG A 406 0.19 -10.87 3.57
N VAL A 407 0.19 -9.73 4.22
CA VAL A 407 0.17 -9.65 5.69
C VAL A 407 -1.08 -8.93 6.17
N GLY A 408 -1.91 -9.66 6.91
CA GLY A 408 -3.09 -9.13 7.59
C GLY A 408 -2.77 -8.48 8.94
N ALA A 409 -3.69 -7.64 9.40
CA ALA A 409 -3.60 -7.01 10.71
C ALA A 409 -4.26 -7.88 11.77
N SER A 410 -3.56 -8.08 12.88
CA SER A 410 -4.08 -8.71 14.09
C SER A 410 -3.95 -7.81 15.32
N LEU A 411 -4.56 -8.25 16.40
CA LEU A 411 -4.39 -7.69 17.72
C LEU A 411 -3.14 -8.30 18.38
N ALA A 412 -2.40 -7.49 19.13
CA ALA A 412 -1.38 -8.00 20.03
C ALA A 412 -2.02 -8.77 21.20
N ARG A 413 -3.20 -8.32 21.67
CA ARG A 413 -3.93 -8.94 22.78
C ARG A 413 -5.46 -8.93 22.55
N PRO A 414 -6.12 -10.10 22.54
CA PRO A 414 -5.54 -11.44 22.51
C PRO A 414 -4.81 -11.69 21.18
N ALA A 415 -3.71 -12.43 21.23
CA ALA A 415 -2.93 -12.77 20.03
C ALA A 415 -3.75 -13.61 19.04
N GLY A 416 -3.43 -13.50 17.75
CA GLY A 416 -4.07 -14.27 16.67
C GLY A 416 -5.45 -13.75 16.22
N GLN A 417 -6.07 -12.85 16.97
CA GLN A 417 -7.35 -12.27 16.55
C GLN A 417 -7.13 -11.16 15.53
N ILE A 418 -7.78 -11.24 14.37
CA ILE A 418 -7.60 -10.25 13.31
C ILE A 418 -8.32 -8.93 13.60
N SER A 419 -7.70 -7.81 13.22
CA SER A 419 -8.30 -6.48 13.33
C SER A 419 -9.53 -6.36 12.44
N ALA A 420 -10.54 -5.62 12.92
CA ALA A 420 -11.84 -5.55 12.26
C ALA A 420 -11.79 -5.03 10.80
N TYR A 421 -10.79 -4.20 10.51
CA TYR A 421 -10.57 -3.55 9.22
C TYR A 421 -9.74 -4.38 8.24
N THR A 422 -9.07 -5.46 8.67
CA THR A 422 -8.11 -6.19 7.82
C THR A 422 -8.79 -6.67 6.55
N GLY A 423 -8.23 -6.31 5.40
CA GLY A 423 -8.72 -6.75 4.10
C GLY A 423 -8.61 -8.26 3.97
N LEU A 424 -9.59 -8.87 3.29
CA LEU A 424 -9.64 -10.31 3.08
C LEU A 424 -9.38 -10.68 1.63
N LEU A 425 -8.72 -11.82 1.45
CA LEU A 425 -8.65 -12.51 0.18
C LEU A 425 -10.04 -13.03 -0.24
N PRO A 426 -10.24 -13.46 -1.50
CA PRO A 426 -11.54 -13.96 -1.96
C PRO A 426 -12.07 -15.16 -1.16
N ASP A 427 -11.17 -15.98 -0.60
CA ASP A 427 -11.47 -17.12 0.27
C ASP A 427 -11.74 -16.72 1.74
N GLY A 428 -11.71 -15.42 2.06
CA GLY A 428 -11.92 -14.91 3.42
C GLY A 428 -10.67 -14.91 4.30
N ALA A 429 -9.50 -15.37 3.80
CA ALA A 429 -8.27 -15.33 4.57
C ALA A 429 -7.75 -13.89 4.75
N PRO A 430 -7.15 -13.54 5.91
CA PRO A 430 -6.66 -12.19 6.19
C PRO A 430 -5.34 -11.85 5.50
N GLY A 431 -4.77 -12.79 4.73
CA GLY A 431 -3.44 -12.76 4.15
C GLY A 431 -2.83 -14.15 4.17
N ASP A 432 -1.56 -14.24 3.80
CA ASP A 432 -0.76 -15.46 4.00
C ASP A 432 -0.44 -15.66 5.48
N VAL A 433 -0.25 -14.55 6.19
CA VAL A 433 0.07 -14.49 7.61
C VAL A 433 -0.56 -13.23 8.21
N THR A 434 -0.56 -13.11 9.54
CA THR A 434 -0.98 -11.88 10.22
C THR A 434 0.10 -11.38 11.17
N ALA A 435 0.15 -10.07 11.39
CA ALA A 435 1.00 -9.47 12.42
C ALA A 435 0.25 -8.35 13.15
N PRO A 436 0.55 -8.11 14.44
CA PRO A 436 -0.16 -7.13 15.24
C PRO A 436 -0.07 -5.72 14.64
N ALA A 437 -1.20 -5.05 14.49
CA ALA A 437 -1.27 -3.63 14.14
C ALA A 437 -2.10 -2.82 15.15
N ASP A 438 -2.76 -3.50 16.07
CA ASP A 438 -3.51 -2.91 17.17
C ASP A 438 -3.11 -3.57 18.49
N THR A 439 -3.14 -2.81 19.58
CA THR A 439 -2.84 -3.38 20.91
C THR A 439 -3.97 -4.31 21.36
N SER A 440 -5.21 -3.84 21.25
CA SER A 440 -6.43 -4.60 21.55
C SER A 440 -7.64 -3.93 20.89
N PHE A 441 -8.83 -4.51 21.02
CA PHE A 441 -10.07 -3.86 20.59
C PHE A 441 -10.33 -2.49 21.25
N ALA A 442 -9.99 -2.36 22.53
CA ALA A 442 -10.24 -1.13 23.29
C ALA A 442 -9.13 -0.09 23.09
N LEU A 443 -7.95 -0.53 22.62
CA LEU A 443 -6.80 0.34 22.38
C LEU A 443 -6.25 0.06 20.98
N PRO A 444 -6.90 0.59 19.93
CA PRO A 444 -6.39 0.45 18.57
C PRO A 444 -5.00 1.11 18.44
N GLY A 445 -4.22 0.50 17.57
CA GLY A 445 -2.93 0.97 17.10
C GLY A 445 -1.75 0.53 17.95
N LEU A 446 -0.58 0.73 17.38
CA LEU A 446 0.73 0.59 18.01
C LEU A 446 1.35 1.97 18.26
N ARG A 447 2.11 2.10 19.35
CA ARG A 447 2.98 3.26 19.55
C ARG A 447 4.26 3.03 18.76
N LEU A 448 4.66 4.00 17.93
CA LEU A 448 5.77 3.87 16.98
C LEU A 448 6.63 5.14 16.97
N PRO A 449 7.90 5.05 16.54
CA PRO A 449 8.75 6.21 16.32
C PRO A 449 8.17 7.17 15.26
N GLY A 450 8.42 8.46 15.46
CA GLY A 450 8.12 9.52 14.49
C GLY A 450 9.33 9.86 13.61
N ILE A 451 9.32 11.07 13.04
CA ILE A 451 10.42 11.57 12.19
C ILE A 451 11.66 11.91 13.01
N ALA A 452 11.49 12.50 14.19
CA ALA A 452 12.58 12.84 15.10
C ALA A 452 12.79 11.72 16.15
N PRO A 453 14.02 11.56 16.70
CA PRO A 453 14.33 10.51 17.69
C PRO A 453 13.46 10.53 18.94
N ALA A 454 13.03 11.72 19.38
CA ALA A 454 12.15 11.90 20.53
C ALA A 454 10.66 11.82 20.16
N SER A 455 10.32 11.86 18.87
CA SER A 455 8.93 11.89 18.42
C SER A 455 8.28 10.51 18.46
N ARG A 456 7.01 10.47 18.84
CA ARG A 456 6.20 9.25 18.90
C ARG A 456 4.84 9.50 18.24
N GLN A 457 4.30 8.44 17.65
CA GLN A 457 2.97 8.44 17.05
C GLN A 457 2.23 7.15 17.39
N ARG A 458 0.90 7.18 17.32
CA ARG A 458 0.06 5.98 17.41
C ARG A 458 -0.66 5.80 16.08
N LEU A 459 -0.50 4.63 15.47
CA LEU A 459 -1.10 4.30 14.18
C LEU A 459 -1.73 2.91 14.23
N SER A 460 -2.78 2.71 13.44
CA SER A 460 -3.40 1.42 13.13
C SER A 460 -3.35 1.20 11.62
N GLY A 461 -3.35 -0.06 11.21
CA GLY A 461 -3.46 -0.45 9.80
C GLY A 461 -2.57 -1.63 9.46
N THR A 462 -2.97 -2.39 8.44
CA THR A 462 -2.17 -3.51 7.90
C THR A 462 -0.78 -3.06 7.42
N SER A 463 -0.61 -1.77 7.11
CA SER A 463 0.69 -1.17 6.79
C SER A 463 1.72 -1.25 7.92
N LEU A 464 1.29 -1.56 9.14
CA LEU A 464 2.19 -1.85 10.27
C LEU A 464 2.53 -3.34 10.36
N SER A 465 1.67 -4.21 9.83
CA SER A 465 1.86 -5.67 9.87
C SER A 465 2.90 -6.15 8.86
N ALA A 466 2.80 -5.70 7.61
CA ALA A 466 3.75 -6.02 6.53
C ALA A 466 5.23 -5.77 6.90
N PRO A 467 5.62 -4.59 7.42
CA PRO A 467 7.02 -4.32 7.75
C PRO A 467 7.55 -5.19 8.89
N GLN A 468 6.71 -5.66 9.82
CA GLN A 468 7.15 -6.60 10.86
C GLN A 468 7.57 -7.95 10.29
N LEU A 469 6.82 -8.46 9.28
CA LEU A 469 7.26 -9.64 8.55
C LEU A 469 8.55 -9.37 7.77
N CYS A 470 8.73 -8.18 7.20
CA CYS A 470 9.99 -7.84 6.54
C CYS A 470 11.18 -7.93 7.50
N ARG A 471 11.06 -7.37 8.71
CA ARG A 471 12.08 -7.46 9.75
C ARG A 471 12.39 -8.92 10.08
N TRP A 472 11.36 -9.70 10.41
CA TRP A 472 11.55 -11.11 10.76
C TRP A 472 12.22 -11.90 9.64
N LEU A 473 11.74 -11.74 8.41
CA LEU A 473 12.29 -12.44 7.24
C LEU A 473 13.75 -12.04 7.00
N SER A 474 14.08 -10.75 7.12
CA SER A 474 15.45 -10.28 6.97
C SER A 474 16.39 -10.85 8.03
N ALA A 475 15.93 -10.96 9.28
CA ALA A 475 16.68 -11.56 10.37
C ALA A 475 16.87 -13.08 10.14
N ALA A 476 15.80 -13.79 9.78
CA ALA A 476 15.86 -15.23 9.51
C ALA A 476 16.83 -15.54 8.35
N LEU A 477 16.77 -14.78 7.26
CA LEU A 477 17.69 -14.91 6.13
C LEU A 477 19.13 -14.58 6.53
N ALA A 478 19.34 -13.52 7.31
CA ALA A 478 20.65 -13.19 7.86
C ALA A 478 21.17 -14.26 8.83
N ASP A 479 20.29 -15.02 9.48
CA ASP A 479 20.62 -16.17 10.32
C ASP A 479 20.82 -17.48 9.55
N GLY A 480 20.76 -17.43 8.21
CA GLY A 480 21.02 -18.58 7.35
C GLY A 480 19.80 -19.45 7.08
N ALA A 481 18.59 -18.98 7.37
CA ALA A 481 17.36 -19.70 7.04
C ALA A 481 17.26 -19.97 5.53
N ARG A 482 16.90 -21.20 5.17
CA ARG A 482 16.76 -21.65 3.78
C ARG A 482 15.39 -21.30 3.22
N ILE A 483 15.13 -20.01 3.05
CA ILE A 483 13.88 -19.47 2.50
C ILE A 483 14.18 -18.91 1.11
N PHE A 484 13.53 -19.46 0.08
CA PHE A 484 13.82 -19.13 -1.32
C PHE A 484 12.64 -18.49 -2.04
N ASP A 485 11.44 -18.68 -1.52
CA ASP A 485 10.19 -18.21 -2.12
C ASP A 485 9.08 -18.15 -1.07
N ARG A 486 7.87 -17.79 -1.51
CA ARG A 486 6.68 -17.73 -0.67
C ARG A 486 6.36 -19.08 -0.01
N ASP A 487 6.44 -20.19 -0.73
CA ASP A 487 5.97 -21.49 -0.22
C ASP A 487 6.92 -22.03 0.87
N THR A 488 8.23 -21.87 0.67
CA THR A 488 9.24 -22.17 1.70
C THR A 488 9.14 -21.25 2.91
N LEU A 489 8.77 -19.98 2.73
CA LEU A 489 8.47 -19.07 3.83
C LEU A 489 7.28 -19.56 4.65
N LEU A 490 6.17 -19.93 4.00
CA LEU A 490 4.98 -20.42 4.71
C LEU A 490 5.26 -21.72 5.45
N THR A 491 6.09 -22.58 4.86
CA THR A 491 6.57 -23.80 5.53
C THR A 491 7.41 -23.46 6.77
N ALA A 492 8.30 -22.47 6.68
CA ALA A 492 9.14 -22.03 7.80
C ALA A 492 8.34 -21.41 8.95
N LEU A 493 7.13 -20.90 8.68
CA LEU A 493 6.22 -20.37 9.69
C LEU A 493 5.32 -21.45 10.34
N GLY A 494 5.29 -22.67 9.79
CA GLY A 494 4.54 -23.81 10.32
C GLY A 494 3.04 -23.87 9.93
N PRO A 495 2.38 -25.03 10.14
CA PRO A 495 1.02 -25.32 9.66
C PRO A 495 -0.09 -24.47 10.30
N ASP A 496 0.14 -23.92 11.50
CA ASP A 496 -0.80 -23.00 12.14
C ASP A 496 -0.69 -21.57 11.60
N GLY A 497 0.21 -21.31 10.64
CA GLY A 497 0.60 -19.96 10.25
C GLY A 497 0.97 -19.13 11.48
N GLY A 498 1.48 -19.80 12.52
CA GLY A 498 1.82 -19.27 13.82
C GLY A 498 2.86 -18.22 13.59
N ALA A 499 2.38 -16.99 13.36
CA ALA A 499 3.20 -15.83 13.25
C ALA A 499 4.22 -15.94 14.37
N PRO A 500 5.54 -15.77 14.11
CA PRO A 500 6.43 -15.44 15.22
C PRO A 500 5.69 -14.38 16.04
N ASP A 501 5.69 -14.48 17.37
CA ASP A 501 5.10 -13.43 18.18
C ASP A 501 5.86 -12.15 17.84
N PHE A 502 5.34 -11.42 16.86
CA PHE A 502 5.90 -10.17 16.39
C PHE A 502 5.84 -9.16 17.55
N GLY A 503 5.05 -9.48 18.60
CA GLY A 503 4.91 -8.73 19.81
C GLY A 503 4.46 -7.31 19.52
N VAL A 504 4.63 -6.45 20.51
CA VAL A 504 4.91 -5.06 20.18
C VAL A 504 6.41 -5.04 19.85
N PRO A 505 6.82 -4.69 18.62
CA PRO A 505 8.22 -4.75 18.24
C PRO A 505 9.04 -3.94 19.24
N ASP A 506 10.08 -4.55 19.80
CA ASP A 506 11.01 -3.89 20.72
C ASP A 506 11.90 -2.91 19.94
N LEU A 507 11.30 -1.82 19.48
CA LEU A 507 12.02 -0.72 18.88
C LEU A 507 12.72 0.00 20.03
N ALA A 508 14.02 0.24 19.95
CA ALA A 508 14.73 1.00 20.98
C ALA A 508 14.05 2.35 21.23
N TRP A 509 13.19 2.40 22.25
CA TRP A 509 12.35 3.57 22.56
C TRP A 509 13.14 4.64 23.31
N ARG A 510 14.34 4.28 23.75
CA ARG A 510 15.24 5.06 24.58
C ARG A 510 16.61 5.08 23.91
N CYS A 511 16.81 5.92 22.89
CA CYS A 511 18.14 6.50 22.76
C CYS A 511 18.30 7.36 24.01
N VAL A 512 18.99 6.79 25.00
CA VAL A 512 19.33 7.44 26.27
C VAL A 512 20.03 8.75 25.94
N ARG A 513 19.76 9.78 26.76
CA ARG A 513 20.48 11.06 26.74
C ARG A 513 21.98 10.77 26.62
N ALA A 514 22.66 11.49 25.72
CA ALA A 514 24.10 11.61 25.85
C ALA A 514 24.36 12.20 27.24
N ASP A 515 25.10 11.46 28.06
CA ASP A 515 25.78 12.03 29.23
C ASP A 515 26.80 13.07 28.78
#